data_AF-A0A2P4YEN5-F1
#
_entry.id   AF-A0A2P4YEN5-F1
#
_cell.length_a   1.000
_cell.length_b   1.000
_cell.length_c   1.000
_cell.angle_alpha   90.00
_cell.angle_beta   90.00
_cell.angle_gamma   90.00
#
_symmetry.space_group_name_H-M   'P 1'
#
loop_
_entity.id
_entity.type
_entity.pdbx_description
1 polymer ?
#
loop_
_entity_poly.entity_id
_entity_poly.type
_entity_poly.pdbx_seq_one_letter_code
_entity_poly.pdbx_strand_id
1 'polypeptide(L)'
;MPSPPIASSVAHSVLQWFENNSQCHKKIPPSEWTVLAGIVLHTRSHPSSSSSELNGTFQVLAAATGNKCLGRRDLNADGFVVNDCHAEVLARRAFLRYLYVEALSWQENGLELSERSIFERHPTSHRLVLKPQHSLHLFISEAPCGDAAIYELRQDVVDKLVQQRTARSSKDESGQADDQSERSELRLTGAKVHKRSRDVDAQCDQDSPADKKFAQAVGIARMKSGRSDLPLEKQTLSMSCSDKLAKWNALGLQGSLLLQWFEPIFLSSIVVSGDDQAMSVVKQEQALQRALCARLEERTALVEGSPKGFNPHSIKSSA
;
A
#
# COMPACT_ATOMS: atom_id res chain seq x y z
N MET A 1 -30.11 9.93 -8.54
CA MET A 1 -29.25 9.01 -7.74
C MET A 1 -28.19 9.85 -7.06
N PRO A 2 -27.88 9.65 -5.76
CA PRO A 2 -26.75 10.34 -5.15
C PRO A 2 -25.46 9.95 -5.90
N SER A 3 -24.58 10.92 -6.12
CA SER A 3 -23.28 10.69 -6.76
C SER A 3 -22.44 9.71 -5.93
N PRO A 4 -21.64 8.83 -6.57
CA PRO A 4 -20.79 7.89 -5.85
C PRO A 4 -19.76 8.64 -4.99
N PRO A 5 -19.42 8.15 -3.79
CA PRO A 5 -18.35 8.73 -2.97
C PRO A 5 -17.01 8.65 -3.72
N ILE A 6 -16.09 9.60 -3.48
CA ILE A 6 -14.75 9.66 -4.12
C ILE A 6 -14.06 8.29 -4.18
N ALA A 7 -14.15 7.50 -3.11
CA ALA A 7 -13.57 6.16 -3.05
C ALA A 7 -14.08 5.22 -4.15
N SER A 8 -15.40 5.20 -4.39
CA SER A 8 -16.02 4.41 -5.45
C SER A 8 -15.61 4.89 -6.84
N SER A 9 -15.52 6.21 -7.06
CA SER A 9 -15.05 6.76 -8.33
C SER A 9 -13.59 6.40 -8.61
N VAL A 10 -12.72 6.48 -7.60
CA VAL A 10 -11.32 6.08 -7.68
C VAL A 10 -11.18 4.59 -8.01
N ALA A 11 -11.88 3.72 -7.29
CA ALA A 11 -11.87 2.28 -7.54
C ALA A 11 -12.39 1.96 -8.94
N HIS A 12 -13.53 2.55 -9.33
CA HIS A 12 -14.14 2.36 -10.65
C HIS A 12 -13.20 2.79 -11.78
N SER A 13 -12.55 3.95 -11.67
CA SER A 13 -11.60 4.41 -12.69
C SER A 13 -10.43 3.44 -12.90
N VAL A 14 -9.89 2.85 -11.83
CA VAL A 14 -8.78 1.90 -11.94
C VAL A 14 -9.22 0.55 -12.50
N LEU A 15 -10.37 0.04 -12.05
CA LEU A 15 -10.95 -1.21 -12.57
C LEU A 15 -11.32 -1.07 -14.05
N GLN A 16 -12.01 0.00 -14.42
CA GLN A 16 -12.37 0.28 -15.80
C GLN A 16 -11.12 0.45 -16.69
N TRP A 17 -10.07 1.12 -16.19
CA TRP A 17 -8.79 1.21 -16.91
C TRP A 17 -8.18 -0.18 -17.15
N PHE A 18 -8.20 -1.05 -16.14
CA PHE A 18 -7.67 -2.41 -16.25
C PHE A 18 -8.47 -3.27 -17.23
N GLU A 19 -9.81 -3.20 -17.17
CA GLU A 19 -10.72 -3.92 -18.05
C GLU A 19 -10.67 -3.44 -19.50
N ASN A 20 -10.40 -2.17 -19.76
CA ASN A 20 -10.32 -1.63 -21.12
C ASN A 20 -8.93 -1.77 -21.75
N ASN A 21 -7.90 -2.12 -20.98
CA ASN A 21 -6.54 -2.23 -21.49
C ASN A 21 -6.28 -3.66 -21.99
N SER A 22 -6.17 -3.82 -23.32
CA SER A 22 -5.95 -5.12 -23.96
C SER A 22 -4.67 -5.84 -23.51
N GLN A 23 -3.66 -5.10 -23.02
CA GLN A 23 -2.45 -5.69 -22.46
C GLN A 23 -2.71 -6.46 -21.14
N CYS A 24 -3.81 -6.14 -20.47
CA CYS A 24 -4.25 -6.77 -19.23
C CYS A 24 -5.10 -8.04 -19.48
N HIS A 25 -5.55 -8.27 -20.72
CA HIS A 25 -6.41 -9.43 -21.09
C HIS A 25 -5.63 -10.73 -21.32
N LYS A 26 -4.53 -10.94 -20.60
CA LYS A 26 -3.83 -12.22 -20.65
C LYS A 26 -4.77 -13.30 -20.14
N LYS A 27 -4.83 -14.45 -20.84
CA LYS A 27 -5.56 -15.63 -20.37
C LYS A 27 -4.86 -16.17 -19.13
N ILE A 28 -5.38 -15.78 -17.96
CA ILE A 28 -4.93 -16.27 -16.67
C ILE A 28 -5.94 -17.35 -16.23
N PRO A 29 -5.49 -18.49 -15.69
CA PRO A 29 -6.39 -19.49 -15.12
C PRO A 29 -7.32 -18.85 -14.06
N PRO A 30 -8.60 -19.25 -13.96
CA PRO A 30 -9.50 -18.70 -12.93
C PRO A 30 -9.02 -18.89 -11.48
N SER A 31 -8.07 -19.81 -11.27
CA SER A 31 -7.42 -20.07 -9.98
C SER A 31 -6.25 -19.14 -9.67
N GLU A 32 -5.86 -18.25 -10.58
CA GLU A 32 -4.74 -17.35 -10.42
C GLU A 32 -5.22 -15.90 -10.35
N TRP A 33 -4.78 -15.20 -9.30
CA TRP A 33 -5.05 -13.78 -9.11
C TRP A 33 -3.80 -13.06 -8.60
N THR A 34 -3.83 -11.75 -8.71
CA THR A 34 -2.78 -10.87 -8.18
C THR A 34 -3.43 -9.57 -7.71
N VAL A 35 -2.65 -8.73 -7.02
CA VAL A 35 -3.11 -7.42 -6.55
C VAL A 35 -3.04 -6.43 -7.71
N LEU A 36 -4.02 -5.53 -7.79
CA LEU A 36 -4.07 -4.36 -8.68
C LEU A 36 -3.95 -3.09 -7.83
N ALA A 37 -3.18 -2.12 -8.29
CA ALA A 37 -3.11 -0.80 -7.70
C ALA A 37 -3.04 0.29 -8.76
N GLY A 38 -3.55 1.48 -8.44
CA GLY A 38 -3.51 2.63 -9.35
C GLY A 38 -3.51 3.97 -8.65
N ILE A 39 -2.73 4.92 -9.17
CA ILE A 39 -2.72 6.33 -8.75
C ILE A 39 -3.64 7.11 -9.69
N VAL A 40 -4.64 7.74 -9.10
CA VAL A 40 -5.72 8.47 -9.78
C VAL A 40 -5.63 9.95 -9.44
N LEU A 41 -5.63 10.78 -10.47
CA LEU A 41 -5.85 12.22 -10.38
C LEU A 41 -7.35 12.47 -10.29
N HIS A 42 -7.79 13.22 -9.30
CA HIS A 42 -9.10 13.84 -9.26
C HIS A 42 -8.95 15.33 -9.53
N THR A 43 -9.68 15.85 -10.53
CA THR A 43 -9.71 17.28 -10.85
C THR A 43 -11.08 17.83 -10.50
N ARG A 44 -11.12 18.72 -9.50
CA ARG A 44 -12.35 19.40 -9.10
C ARG A 44 -12.85 20.32 -10.21
N SER A 45 -14.12 20.23 -10.53
CA SER A 45 -14.77 21.17 -11.45
C SER A 45 -14.81 22.57 -10.85
N HIS A 46 -14.77 23.61 -11.70
CA HIS A 46 -14.96 24.99 -11.24
C HIS A 46 -16.29 25.13 -10.49
N PRO A 47 -16.35 25.93 -9.42
CA PRO A 47 -17.57 26.13 -8.64
C PRO A 47 -18.57 27.01 -9.39
N SER A 48 -19.19 26.47 -10.44
CA SER A 48 -20.44 27.01 -10.98
C SER A 48 -21.59 26.38 -10.21
N SER A 49 -22.14 27.14 -9.25
CA SER A 49 -23.36 26.87 -8.47
C SER A 49 -23.38 25.61 -7.58
N SER A 50 -23.29 25.86 -6.26
CA SER A 50 -23.92 25.11 -5.15
C SER A 50 -23.92 23.57 -5.18
N SER A 51 -22.87 22.94 -5.69
CA SER A 51 -22.82 21.47 -5.77
C SER A 51 -21.52 20.91 -5.17
N SER A 52 -21.72 19.83 -4.42
CA SER A 52 -20.81 19.09 -3.53
C SER A 52 -19.37 18.93 -4.04
N GLU A 53 -18.43 18.74 -3.10
CA GLU A 53 -17.01 18.34 -3.30
C GLU A 53 -16.78 17.11 -4.21
N LEU A 54 -17.85 16.46 -4.69
CA LEU A 54 -17.88 15.28 -5.53
C LEU A 54 -17.91 15.58 -7.05
N ASN A 55 -18.06 16.84 -7.47
CA ASN A 55 -18.06 17.21 -8.88
C ASN A 55 -16.63 17.35 -9.42
N GLY A 56 -16.19 16.37 -10.21
CA GLY A 56 -14.86 16.37 -10.82
C GLY A 56 -14.63 15.20 -11.76
N THR A 57 -13.47 15.20 -12.43
CA THR A 57 -13.02 14.10 -13.31
C THR A 57 -11.97 13.25 -12.63
N PHE A 58 -11.95 11.95 -12.95
CA PHE A 58 -10.99 10.99 -12.42
C PHE A 58 -10.16 10.41 -13.56
N GLN A 59 -8.84 10.48 -13.45
CA GLN A 59 -7.91 10.00 -14.46
C GLN A 59 -6.85 9.10 -13.82
N VAL A 60 -6.69 7.88 -14.33
CA VAL A 60 -5.61 6.98 -13.91
C VAL A 60 -4.29 7.48 -14.50
N LEU A 61 -3.36 7.92 -13.64
CA LEU A 61 -2.03 8.36 -14.05
C LEU A 61 -1.02 7.22 -14.11
N ALA A 62 -1.16 6.25 -13.22
CA ALA A 62 -0.30 5.07 -13.15
C ALA A 62 -1.07 3.89 -12.58
N ALA A 63 -0.83 2.69 -13.10
CA ALA A 63 -1.40 1.46 -12.56
C ALA A 63 -0.41 0.31 -12.73
N ALA A 64 -0.52 -0.69 -11.87
CA ALA A 64 0.30 -1.88 -11.92
C ALA A 64 -0.38 -3.05 -11.22
N THR A 65 0.05 -4.27 -11.56
CA THR A 65 -0.29 -5.49 -10.83
C THR A 65 0.97 -6.16 -10.28
N GLY A 66 0.83 -6.94 -9.22
CA GLY A 66 1.92 -7.76 -8.70
C GLY A 66 1.90 -7.97 -7.19
N ASN A 67 2.56 -9.05 -6.75
CA ASN A 67 2.60 -9.48 -5.34
C ASN A 67 3.92 -10.20 -5.00
N LYS A 68 4.99 -9.96 -5.77
CA LYS A 68 6.28 -10.64 -5.63
C LYS A 68 7.39 -9.65 -5.29
N CYS A 69 8.43 -10.18 -4.66
CA CYS A 69 9.64 -9.43 -4.33
C CYS A 69 10.86 -10.29 -4.63
N LEU A 70 11.97 -9.61 -4.87
CA LEU A 70 13.26 -10.23 -5.11
C LEU A 70 13.86 -10.78 -3.81
N GLY A 71 14.45 -11.98 -3.89
CA GLY A 71 15.22 -12.57 -2.80
C GLY A 71 16.62 -11.97 -2.70
N ARG A 72 17.28 -12.13 -1.54
CA ARG A 72 18.65 -11.62 -1.29
C ARG A 72 19.67 -12.03 -2.35
N ARG A 73 19.58 -13.27 -2.84
CA ARG A 73 20.47 -13.86 -3.85
C ARG A 73 20.46 -13.09 -5.16
N ASP A 74 19.30 -12.57 -5.54
CA ASP A 74 19.10 -11.95 -6.85
C ASP A 74 19.24 -10.42 -6.78
N LEU A 75 19.52 -9.86 -5.59
CA LEU A 75 19.79 -8.43 -5.42
C LEU A 75 21.02 -8.04 -6.25
N ASN A 76 20.91 -6.93 -6.98
CA ASN A 76 21.99 -6.34 -7.75
C ASN A 76 22.16 -4.86 -7.37
N ALA A 77 23.42 -4.42 -7.21
CA ALA A 77 23.81 -3.03 -6.96
C ALA A 77 23.78 -2.14 -8.21
N ASP A 78 23.78 -2.70 -9.42
CA ASP A 78 23.84 -1.95 -10.68
C ASP A 78 22.57 -1.14 -10.99
N GLY A 79 21.48 -1.34 -10.23
CA GLY A 79 20.23 -0.61 -10.40
C GLY A 79 19.33 -1.09 -11.55
N PHE A 80 19.67 -2.20 -12.22
CA PHE A 80 18.88 -2.77 -13.32
C PHE A 80 17.72 -3.68 -12.89
N VAL A 81 17.63 -4.03 -11.60
CA VAL A 81 16.62 -4.98 -11.10
C VAL A 81 15.62 -4.28 -10.17
N VAL A 82 14.34 -4.67 -10.27
CA VAL A 82 13.28 -4.17 -9.38
C VAL A 82 13.16 -5.09 -8.16
N ASN A 83 13.53 -4.56 -7.00
CA ASN A 83 13.52 -5.33 -5.74
C ASN A 83 12.13 -5.69 -5.23
N ASP A 84 11.12 -4.88 -5.55
CA ASP A 84 9.75 -5.03 -5.05
C ASP A 84 8.75 -4.76 -6.16
N CYS A 85 8.03 -5.82 -6.52
CA CYS A 85 7.03 -5.86 -7.57
C CYS A 85 5.61 -6.00 -6.99
N HIS A 86 5.36 -5.54 -5.76
CA HIS A 86 3.98 -5.33 -5.30
C HIS A 86 3.31 -4.22 -6.09
N ALA A 87 2.02 -4.39 -6.38
CA ALA A 87 1.24 -3.51 -7.24
C ALA A 87 1.35 -2.03 -6.84
N GLU A 88 1.16 -1.69 -5.56
CA GLU A 88 1.22 -0.34 -5.03
C GLU A 88 2.63 0.27 -5.10
N VAL A 89 3.67 -0.56 -5.03
CA VAL A 89 5.06 -0.13 -5.20
C VAL A 89 5.37 0.16 -6.67
N LEU A 90 4.92 -0.73 -7.57
CA LEU A 90 5.08 -0.54 -9.01
C LEU A 90 4.26 0.64 -9.53
N ALA A 91 3.02 0.83 -9.05
CA ALA A 91 2.17 1.97 -9.40
C ALA A 91 2.86 3.28 -9.03
N ARG A 92 3.44 3.38 -7.83
CA ARG A 92 4.28 4.53 -7.46
C ARG A 92 5.47 4.70 -8.39
N ARG A 93 6.21 3.63 -8.72
CA ARG A 93 7.37 3.72 -9.64
C ARG A 93 6.97 4.21 -11.03
N ALA A 94 5.82 3.74 -11.54
CA ALA A 94 5.24 4.22 -12.79
C ALA A 94 4.85 5.71 -12.69
N PHE A 95 4.29 6.13 -11.55
CA PHE A 95 4.04 7.55 -11.29
C PHE A 95 5.32 8.39 -11.23
N LEU A 96 6.45 7.87 -10.72
CA LEU A 96 7.72 8.60 -10.80
C LEU A 96 8.16 8.84 -12.25
N ARG A 97 7.90 7.90 -13.17
CA ARG A 97 8.15 8.12 -14.61
C ARG A 97 7.28 9.24 -15.16
N TYR A 98 6.01 9.30 -14.77
CA TYR A 98 5.12 10.41 -15.10
C TYR A 98 5.69 11.75 -14.59
N LEU A 99 6.19 11.81 -13.35
CA LEU A 99 6.83 13.01 -12.80
C LEU A 99 8.10 13.43 -13.56
N TYR A 100 8.93 12.49 -14.01
CA TYR A 100 10.08 12.84 -14.85
C TYR A 100 9.65 13.44 -16.19
N VAL A 101 8.60 12.90 -16.81
CA VAL A 101 8.04 13.46 -18.05
C VAL A 101 7.51 14.88 -17.82
N GLU A 102 6.80 15.12 -16.73
CA GLU A 102 6.36 16.47 -16.34
C GLU A 102 7.55 17.42 -16.15
N ALA A 103 8.58 17.01 -15.40
CA ALA A 103 9.77 17.85 -15.15
C ALA A 103 10.51 18.23 -16.45
N LEU A 104 10.71 17.26 -17.35
CA LEU A 104 11.33 17.51 -18.66
C LEU A 104 10.48 18.46 -19.51
N SER A 105 9.16 18.23 -19.53
CA SER A 105 8.24 19.08 -20.30
C SER A 105 8.28 20.53 -19.81
N TRP A 106 8.27 20.75 -18.49
CA TRP A 106 8.41 22.07 -17.86
C TRP A 106 9.78 22.73 -18.09
N GLN A 107 10.83 21.95 -18.25
CA GLN A 107 12.17 22.45 -18.57
C GLN A 107 12.25 22.95 -20.02
N GLU A 108 11.63 22.23 -20.96
CA GLU A 108 11.67 22.54 -22.39
C GLU A 108 10.72 23.69 -22.80
N ASN A 109 9.48 23.68 -22.28
CA ASN A 109 8.41 24.58 -22.76
C ASN A 109 7.99 25.63 -21.73
N GLY A 110 8.57 25.63 -20.53
CA GLY A 110 8.32 26.64 -19.50
C GLY A 110 6.84 26.78 -19.12
N LEU A 111 6.33 28.01 -19.10
CA LEU A 111 4.97 28.36 -18.68
C LEU A 111 3.88 27.99 -19.71
N GLU A 112 4.24 27.73 -20.96
CA GLU A 112 3.29 27.43 -22.04
C GLU A 112 2.56 26.09 -21.84
N LEU A 113 3.12 25.20 -21.02
CA LEU A 113 2.49 23.93 -20.61
C LEU A 113 1.58 24.04 -19.40
N SER A 114 1.51 25.22 -18.76
CA SER A 114 0.76 25.39 -17.53
C SER A 114 -0.68 24.90 -17.67
N GLU A 115 -1.34 25.07 -18.82
CA GLU A 115 -2.72 24.62 -19.00
C GLU A 115 -2.89 23.10 -19.00
N ARG A 116 -1.92 22.34 -19.52
CA ARG A 116 -2.01 20.87 -19.68
C ARG A 116 -1.42 20.08 -18.52
N SER A 117 -0.41 20.65 -17.86
CA SER A 117 0.25 20.07 -16.69
C SER A 117 -0.69 20.00 -15.48
N ILE A 118 -0.53 18.98 -14.63
CA ILE A 118 -1.23 18.91 -13.33
C ILE A 118 -0.50 19.74 -12.25
N PHE A 119 0.69 20.23 -12.56
CA PHE A 119 1.50 21.07 -11.71
C PHE A 119 1.49 22.53 -12.17
N GLU A 120 1.88 23.42 -11.27
CA GLU A 120 2.23 24.82 -11.52
C GLU A 120 3.57 25.14 -10.84
N ARG A 121 4.23 26.23 -11.23
CA ARG A 121 5.45 26.67 -10.53
C ARG A 121 5.09 27.35 -9.22
N HIS A 122 5.70 26.90 -8.13
CA HIS A 122 5.65 27.57 -6.85
C HIS A 122 6.27 28.97 -6.97
N PRO A 123 5.61 30.03 -6.47
CA PRO A 123 6.05 31.42 -6.69
C PRO A 123 7.47 31.73 -6.20
N THR A 124 7.90 31.11 -5.10
CA THR A 124 9.19 31.41 -4.45
C THR A 124 10.26 30.35 -4.65
N SER A 125 9.97 29.06 -4.46
CA SER A 125 10.94 27.98 -4.61
C SER A 125 11.24 27.62 -6.06
N HIS A 126 10.42 28.09 -7.01
CA HIS A 126 10.44 27.71 -8.43
C HIS A 126 10.27 26.21 -8.72
N ARG A 127 10.05 25.38 -7.70
CA ARG A 127 9.70 23.97 -7.85
C ARG A 127 8.25 23.84 -8.28
N LEU A 128 7.92 22.71 -8.90
CA LEU A 128 6.59 22.34 -9.32
C LEU A 128 5.76 21.88 -8.12
N VAL A 129 4.56 22.44 -7.98
CA VAL A 129 3.59 22.09 -6.96
C VAL A 129 2.30 21.63 -7.64
N LEU A 130 1.61 20.63 -7.06
CA LEU A 130 0.35 20.15 -7.60
C LEU A 130 -0.67 21.28 -7.57
N LYS A 131 -1.38 21.53 -8.67
CA LYS A 131 -2.33 22.65 -8.71
C LYS A 131 -3.46 22.44 -7.70
N PRO A 132 -4.03 23.51 -7.11
CA PRO A 132 -5.01 23.40 -6.03
C PRO A 132 -6.27 22.61 -6.38
N GLN A 133 -6.72 22.62 -7.63
CA GLN A 133 -7.90 21.86 -8.07
C GLN A 133 -7.68 20.35 -8.14
N HIS A 134 -6.43 19.88 -8.08
CA HIS A 134 -6.08 18.48 -8.22
C HIS A 134 -5.84 17.81 -6.87
N SER A 135 -6.25 16.56 -6.76
CA SER A 135 -5.91 15.66 -5.66
C SER A 135 -5.48 14.30 -6.20
N LEU A 136 -4.55 13.64 -5.50
CA LEU A 136 -4.03 12.33 -5.89
C LEU A 136 -4.58 11.25 -4.95
N HIS A 137 -5.06 10.15 -5.51
CA HIS A 137 -5.67 9.05 -4.78
C HIS A 137 -4.99 7.74 -5.16
N LEU A 138 -4.74 6.87 -4.20
CA LEU A 138 -4.22 5.52 -4.47
C LEU A 138 -5.33 4.49 -4.26
N PHE A 139 -5.58 3.67 -5.26
CA PHE A 139 -6.39 2.45 -5.14
C PHE A 139 -5.49 1.23 -4.96
N ILE A 140 -5.90 0.28 -4.12
CA ILE A 140 -5.27 -1.04 -3.97
C ILE A 140 -6.39 -2.08 -3.80
N SER A 141 -6.38 -3.13 -4.61
CA SER A 141 -7.43 -4.17 -4.60
C SER A 141 -7.36 -5.12 -3.40
N GLU A 142 -6.36 -4.98 -2.54
CA GLU A 142 -6.18 -5.79 -1.33
C GLU A 142 -5.48 -4.94 -0.26
N ALA A 143 -5.70 -5.24 1.02
CA ALA A 143 -5.00 -4.55 2.11
C ALA A 143 -3.46 -4.66 1.95
N PRO A 144 -2.71 -3.54 2.05
CA PRO A 144 -1.26 -3.55 1.89
C PRO A 144 -0.61 -4.54 2.86
N CYS A 145 0.28 -5.40 2.34
CA CYS A 145 0.98 -6.35 3.20
C CYS A 145 1.74 -5.64 4.34
N GLY A 146 1.82 -6.29 5.51
CA GLY A 146 2.32 -5.67 6.73
C GLY A 146 1.20 -5.44 7.73
N ASP A 147 1.34 -4.36 8.51
CA ASP A 147 0.44 -4.03 9.61
C ASP A 147 -1.01 -3.76 9.18
N ALA A 148 -1.22 -3.21 7.99
CA ALA A 148 -2.56 -2.92 7.45
C ALA A 148 -3.36 -4.18 7.12
N ALA A 149 -2.69 -5.32 6.96
CA ALA A 149 -3.31 -6.62 6.69
C ALA A 149 -3.62 -7.42 7.96
N ILE A 150 -3.50 -6.80 9.15
CA ILE A 150 -3.74 -7.44 10.45
C ILE A 150 -5.02 -6.85 11.05
N TYR A 151 -6.14 -7.52 10.82
CA TYR A 151 -7.48 -7.18 11.32
C TYR A 151 -8.27 -8.45 11.63
N GLU A 152 -9.33 -8.32 12.42
CA GLU A 152 -10.20 -9.43 12.81
C GLU A 152 -10.95 -10.02 11.61
N LEU A 153 -11.01 -11.35 11.55
CA LEU A 153 -11.72 -12.13 10.54
C LEU A 153 -13.10 -12.57 11.05
N ARG A 154 -14.02 -12.90 10.13
CA ARG A 154 -15.29 -13.54 10.49
C ARG A 154 -15.06 -14.91 11.13
N GLN A 155 -15.92 -15.27 12.06
CA GLN A 155 -15.76 -16.49 12.84
C GLN A 155 -15.76 -17.76 11.97
N ASP A 156 -16.63 -17.83 10.96
CA ASP A 156 -16.70 -18.95 10.03
C ASP A 156 -15.42 -19.09 9.19
N VAL A 157 -14.73 -17.99 8.90
CA VAL A 157 -13.43 -18.00 8.21
C VAL A 157 -12.34 -18.53 9.15
N VAL A 158 -12.31 -18.04 10.40
CA VAL A 158 -11.38 -18.53 11.42
C VAL A 158 -11.54 -20.04 11.61
N ASP A 159 -12.78 -20.52 11.72
CA ASP A 159 -13.08 -21.94 11.93
C ASP A 159 -12.61 -22.79 10.74
N LYS A 160 -12.85 -22.33 9.50
CA LYS A 160 -12.33 -22.97 8.28
C LYS A 160 -10.80 -23.02 8.26
N LEU A 161 -10.13 -21.93 8.65
CA LEU A 161 -8.66 -21.87 8.68
C LEU A 161 -8.08 -22.83 9.72
N VAL A 162 -8.72 -22.97 10.89
CA VAL A 162 -8.32 -23.94 11.92
C VAL A 162 -8.48 -25.37 11.39
N GLN A 163 -9.65 -25.70 10.81
CA GLN A 163 -9.89 -27.03 10.21
C GLN A 163 -8.87 -27.38 9.12
N GLN A 164 -8.49 -26.42 8.28
CA GLN A 164 -7.47 -26.64 7.25
C GLN A 164 -6.08 -26.90 7.83
N ARG A 165 -5.73 -26.32 8.98
CA ARG A 165 -4.45 -26.53 9.66
C ARG A 165 -4.41 -27.89 10.35
N THR A 166 -5.46 -28.24 11.10
CA THR A 166 -5.54 -29.54 11.77
C THR A 166 -5.50 -30.68 10.77
N ALA A 167 -6.15 -30.55 9.61
CA ALA A 167 -6.08 -31.53 8.52
C ALA A 167 -4.70 -31.64 7.84
N ARG A 168 -3.83 -30.63 7.96
CA ARG A 168 -2.44 -30.68 7.47
C ARG A 168 -1.51 -31.29 8.51
N SER A 169 -1.66 -30.94 9.79
CA SER A 169 -0.86 -31.50 10.89
C SER A 169 -1.12 -32.98 11.13
N SER A 170 -2.34 -33.48 10.87
CA SER A 170 -2.65 -34.92 11.00
C SER A 170 -1.95 -35.83 9.99
N LYS A 171 -1.19 -35.27 9.04
CA LYS A 171 -0.33 -36.03 8.11
C LYS A 171 1.12 -36.18 8.59
N ASP A 172 1.53 -35.47 9.63
CA ASP A 172 2.85 -35.59 10.26
C ASP A 172 2.70 -36.40 11.56
N GLU A 173 3.18 -37.66 11.56
CA GLU A 173 3.09 -38.62 12.69
C GLU A 173 3.99 -38.26 13.90
N SER A 174 3.88 -37.06 14.44
CA SER A 174 4.49 -36.74 15.76
C SER A 174 3.45 -36.05 16.64
N GLY A 175 2.71 -36.86 17.38
CA GLY A 175 1.62 -36.42 18.25
C GLY A 175 2.08 -35.54 19.40
N GLN A 176 1.47 -34.36 19.49
CA GLN A 176 0.96 -33.72 20.71
C GLN A 176 0.01 -32.60 20.25
N ALA A 177 -1.30 -32.82 20.42
CA ALA A 177 -2.32 -31.85 20.06
C ALA A 177 -2.53 -30.89 21.23
N ASP A 178 -2.07 -29.65 21.07
CA ASP A 178 -2.38 -28.55 21.98
C ASP A 178 -3.53 -27.73 21.38
N ASP A 179 -4.76 -28.04 21.81
CA ASP A 179 -6.03 -27.70 21.14
C ASP A 179 -6.45 -26.22 21.28
N GLN A 180 -5.78 -25.42 22.12
CA GLN A 180 -6.14 -24.01 22.35
C GLN A 180 -5.15 -22.98 21.76
N SER A 181 -4.00 -23.46 21.28
CA SER A 181 -2.82 -22.67 20.90
C SER A 181 -2.83 -22.16 19.43
N GLU A 182 -3.66 -22.74 18.55
CA GLU A 182 -3.58 -22.54 17.09
C GLU A 182 -4.67 -21.63 16.45
N ARG A 183 -5.57 -21.04 17.23
CA ARG A 183 -6.65 -20.19 16.73
C ARG A 183 -6.23 -18.71 16.75
N SER A 184 -6.11 -18.11 15.57
CA SER A 184 -5.91 -16.66 15.45
C SER A 184 -7.14 -16.04 14.83
N GLU A 185 -7.76 -15.12 15.56
CA GLU A 185 -8.89 -14.31 15.08
C GLU A 185 -8.43 -13.20 14.11
N LEU A 186 -7.13 -12.90 14.11
CA LEU A 186 -6.53 -11.92 13.23
C LEU A 186 -6.12 -12.54 11.90
N ARG A 187 -6.31 -11.78 10.83
CA ARG A 187 -5.70 -12.06 9.53
C ARG A 187 -4.18 -12.11 9.68
N LEU A 188 -3.59 -13.25 9.33
CA LEU A 188 -2.15 -13.44 9.37
C LEU A 188 -1.50 -12.78 8.17
N THR A 189 -0.49 -11.96 8.41
CA THR A 189 0.39 -11.46 7.35
C THR A 189 1.66 -12.30 7.27
N GLY A 190 2.15 -12.54 6.05
CA GLY A 190 3.47 -13.12 5.85
C GLY A 190 4.58 -12.20 6.37
N ALA A 191 4.36 -10.88 6.39
CA ALA A 191 5.38 -9.91 6.76
C ALA A 191 5.91 -10.12 8.21
N LYS A 192 7.23 -10.23 8.35
CA LYS A 192 7.91 -10.50 9.63
C LYS A 192 8.41 -9.22 10.28
N VAL A 193 8.37 -9.17 11.61
CA VAL A 193 8.92 -8.04 12.38
C VAL A 193 10.40 -7.87 12.06
N HIS A 194 10.83 -6.64 11.81
CA HIS A 194 12.24 -6.34 11.60
C HIS A 194 12.99 -6.39 12.95
N LYS A 195 13.70 -7.49 13.24
CA LYS A 195 14.59 -7.60 14.41
C LYS A 195 15.81 -6.67 14.19
N ARG A 196 16.14 -5.79 15.15
CA ARG A 196 17.35 -4.94 15.06
C ARG A 196 18.59 -5.82 15.24
N SER A 197 19.68 -5.46 14.56
CA SER A 197 20.96 -6.21 14.54
C SER A 197 21.64 -6.45 15.90
N ARG A 198 21.14 -5.92 17.02
CA ARG A 198 21.68 -6.19 18.36
C ARG A 198 21.11 -7.45 19.02
N ASP A 199 20.09 -8.06 18.42
CA ASP A 199 19.45 -9.28 18.93
C ASP A 199 19.78 -10.52 18.08
N VAL A 200 20.88 -10.48 17.29
CA VAL A 200 21.28 -11.57 16.38
C VAL A 200 21.85 -12.79 17.14
N ASP A 201 22.26 -12.59 18.40
CA ASP A 201 22.69 -13.68 19.29
C ASP A 201 21.53 -14.39 20.00
N ALA A 202 20.29 -13.93 19.82
CA ALA A 202 19.11 -14.68 20.24
C ALA A 202 18.77 -15.71 19.15
N GLN A 203 19.32 -16.91 19.36
CA GLN A 203 19.02 -18.20 18.75
C GLN A 203 17.68 -18.32 18.00
N CYS A 204 17.74 -19.07 16.90
CA CYS A 204 16.67 -19.73 16.16
C CYS A 204 15.23 -19.51 16.65
N ASP A 205 14.32 -19.21 15.69
CA ASP A 205 12.86 -19.33 15.85
C ASP A 205 12.39 -20.79 16.16
N GLN A 206 13.24 -21.66 16.73
CA GLN A 206 12.86 -22.98 17.24
C GLN A 206 12.37 -22.97 18.69
N ASP A 207 12.63 -21.91 19.48
CA ASP A 207 12.25 -21.84 20.90
C ASP A 207 11.19 -20.77 21.23
N SER A 208 10.38 -20.36 20.25
CA SER A 208 9.14 -19.65 20.59
C SER A 208 8.16 -20.65 21.21
N PRO A 209 7.61 -20.41 22.42
CA PRO A 209 6.57 -21.28 22.98
C PRO A 209 5.49 -21.51 21.93
N ALA A 210 5.04 -22.76 21.77
CA ALA A 210 4.06 -23.16 20.74
C ALA A 210 2.85 -22.20 20.69
N ASP A 211 2.45 -21.69 21.86
CA ASP A 211 1.41 -20.69 22.13
C ASP A 211 1.52 -19.33 21.44
N LYS A 212 2.64 -19.01 20.77
CA LYS A 212 2.84 -17.69 20.14
C LYS A 212 3.09 -17.75 18.64
N LYS A 213 3.02 -18.93 18.01
CA LYS A 213 3.33 -19.11 16.57
C LYS A 213 2.46 -18.27 15.64
N PHE A 214 1.24 -17.94 16.07
CA PHE A 214 0.26 -17.15 15.30
C PHE A 214 -0.05 -15.77 15.90
N ALA A 215 0.66 -15.38 16.97
CA ALA A 215 0.52 -14.06 17.56
C ALA A 215 1.07 -13.00 16.58
N GLN A 216 0.27 -11.97 16.31
CA GLN A 216 0.64 -10.86 15.43
C GLN A 216 0.69 -9.57 16.24
N ALA A 217 1.89 -9.00 16.41
CA ALA A 217 2.05 -7.70 17.05
C ALA A 217 1.68 -6.55 16.09
N VAL A 218 0.75 -5.69 16.48
CA VAL A 218 0.33 -4.56 15.64
C VAL A 218 1.19 -3.31 15.87
N GLY A 219 1.20 -2.38 14.91
CA GLY A 219 1.90 -1.10 14.99
C GLY A 219 3.41 -1.15 14.77
N ILE A 220 3.97 -2.31 14.40
CA ILE A 220 5.42 -2.52 14.27
C ILE A 220 5.84 -2.60 12.79
N ALA A 221 7.01 -2.05 12.47
CA ALA A 221 7.60 -2.14 11.13
C ALA A 221 8.03 -3.57 10.78
N ARG A 222 7.79 -3.99 9.54
CA ARG A 222 7.93 -5.37 9.08
C ARG A 222 8.64 -5.46 7.73
N MET A 223 9.42 -6.52 7.52
CA MET A 223 9.87 -6.91 6.20
C MET A 223 8.84 -7.84 5.57
N LYS A 224 8.67 -7.76 4.24
CA LYS A 224 7.89 -8.75 3.50
C LYS A 224 8.51 -10.11 3.72
N SER A 225 7.73 -11.13 4.05
CA SER A 225 8.26 -12.49 3.90
C SER A 225 8.12 -12.88 2.44
N GLY A 226 9.24 -13.10 1.77
CA GLY A 226 9.29 -14.32 0.99
C GLY A 226 9.15 -15.43 2.01
N ARG A 227 8.03 -16.15 2.01
CA ARG A 227 7.81 -17.46 2.66
C ARG A 227 8.91 -17.86 3.66
N SER A 228 8.64 -17.80 4.97
CA SER A 228 9.68 -18.05 6.00
C SER A 228 10.27 -19.46 5.97
N ASP A 229 9.61 -20.38 5.26
CA ASP A 229 10.08 -21.71 4.87
C ASP A 229 11.19 -21.68 3.78
N LEU A 230 11.45 -20.54 3.16
CA LEU A 230 12.52 -20.38 2.19
C LEU A 230 13.89 -20.18 2.86
N PRO A 231 14.97 -20.72 2.27
CA PRO A 231 16.34 -20.40 2.65
C PRO A 231 16.59 -18.88 2.72
N LEU A 232 17.50 -18.46 3.62
CA LEU A 232 17.78 -17.04 3.90
C LEU A 232 18.09 -16.23 2.65
N GLU A 233 18.82 -16.80 1.70
CA GLU A 233 19.20 -16.14 0.45
C GLU A 233 18.01 -15.95 -0.52
N LYS A 234 16.91 -16.68 -0.35
CA LYS A 234 15.67 -16.48 -1.12
C LYS A 234 14.66 -15.56 -0.42
N GLN A 235 14.90 -15.22 0.85
CA GLN A 235 14.06 -14.27 1.58
C GLN A 235 14.34 -12.83 1.09
N THR A 236 13.32 -11.98 1.09
CA THR A 236 13.47 -10.57 0.67
C THR A 236 13.87 -9.67 1.84
N LEU A 237 14.57 -8.58 1.53
CA LEU A 237 14.86 -7.49 2.46
C LEU A 237 13.88 -6.30 2.32
N SER A 238 12.91 -6.41 1.41
CA SER A 238 11.94 -5.34 1.15
C SER A 238 11.02 -5.12 2.36
N MET A 239 10.91 -3.87 2.82
CA MET A 239 9.91 -3.48 3.82
C MET A 239 8.48 -3.74 3.34
N SER A 240 7.56 -3.96 4.27
CA SER A 240 6.14 -4.18 3.99
C SER A 240 5.52 -2.99 3.26
N CYS A 241 4.44 -3.21 2.52
CA CYS A 241 3.77 -2.13 1.81
C CYS A 241 3.11 -1.14 2.76
N SER A 242 2.61 -1.60 3.91
CA SER A 242 2.15 -0.69 4.96
C SER A 242 3.26 0.30 5.36
N ASP A 243 4.49 -0.18 5.60
CA ASP A 243 5.65 0.65 5.97
C ASP A 243 6.07 1.62 4.88
N LYS A 244 6.01 1.17 3.63
CA LYS A 244 6.31 2.03 2.48
C LYS A 244 5.25 3.13 2.32
N LEU A 245 3.97 2.81 2.46
CA LEU A 245 2.89 3.79 2.40
C LEU A 245 2.97 4.80 3.54
N ALA A 246 3.22 4.36 4.77
CA ALA A 246 3.47 5.28 5.89
C ALA A 246 4.67 6.20 5.61
N LYS A 247 5.77 5.67 5.07
CA LYS A 247 6.92 6.50 4.64
C LYS A 247 6.51 7.54 3.58
N TRP A 248 5.68 7.17 2.60
CA TRP A 248 5.23 8.11 1.57
C TRP A 248 4.26 9.16 2.11
N ASN A 249 3.43 8.80 3.10
CA ASN A 249 2.59 9.77 3.82
C ASN A 249 3.43 10.82 4.56
N ALA A 250 4.60 10.44 5.08
CA ALA A 250 5.49 11.36 5.79
C ALA A 250 6.41 12.19 4.86
N LEU A 251 6.91 11.59 3.77
CA LEU A 251 7.99 12.18 2.95
C LEU A 251 7.56 12.56 1.52
N GLY A 252 6.34 12.19 1.14
CA GLY A 252 5.82 12.33 -0.22
C GLY A 252 6.19 11.15 -1.14
N LEU A 253 5.47 11.07 -2.25
CA LEU A 253 5.58 10.02 -3.27
C LEU A 253 6.85 10.15 -4.11
N GLN A 254 7.32 11.36 -4.39
CA GLN A 254 8.34 11.70 -5.39
C GLN A 254 9.72 11.06 -5.12
N GLY A 255 10.06 10.83 -3.85
CA GLY A 255 11.40 10.36 -3.47
C GLY A 255 12.47 11.46 -3.61
N SER A 256 13.72 11.13 -3.23
CA SER A 256 14.77 12.12 -3.04
C SER A 256 15.22 12.84 -4.33
N LEU A 257 15.34 12.13 -5.45
CA LEU A 257 15.83 12.72 -6.69
C LEU A 257 14.86 13.77 -7.24
N LEU A 258 13.55 13.48 -7.22
CA LEU A 258 12.54 14.37 -7.77
C LEU A 258 12.23 15.59 -6.89
N LEU A 259 12.71 15.63 -5.63
CA LEU A 259 12.60 16.81 -4.76
C LEU A 259 13.37 18.02 -5.29
N GLN A 260 14.27 17.84 -6.26
CA GLN A 260 14.97 18.93 -6.92
C GLN A 260 14.01 19.76 -7.80
N TRP A 261 12.97 19.13 -8.37
CA TRP A 261 12.02 19.78 -9.27
C TRP A 261 10.63 19.96 -8.68
N PHE A 262 10.23 19.13 -7.71
CA PHE A 262 8.88 19.14 -7.14
C PHE A 262 8.91 19.47 -5.65
N GLU A 263 7.91 20.22 -5.19
CA GLU A 263 7.53 20.19 -3.77
C GLU A 263 7.06 18.78 -3.38
N PRO A 264 7.11 18.41 -2.09
CA PRO A 264 6.61 17.11 -1.64
C PRO A 264 5.18 16.83 -2.11
N ILE A 265 4.99 15.68 -2.77
CA ILE A 265 3.71 15.28 -3.39
C ILE A 265 3.06 14.22 -2.51
N PHE A 266 1.86 14.49 -2.00
CA PHE A 266 1.15 13.59 -1.11
C PHE A 266 -0.13 13.03 -1.72
N LEU A 267 -0.56 11.87 -1.21
CA LEU A 267 -1.88 11.32 -1.49
C LEU A 267 -2.92 12.04 -0.63
N SER A 268 -4.05 12.37 -1.24
CA SER A 268 -5.24 12.87 -0.56
C SER A 268 -6.07 11.74 0.03
N SER A 269 -6.08 10.54 -0.57
CA SER A 269 -6.66 9.35 0.05
C SER A 269 -6.00 8.05 -0.43
N ILE A 270 -6.17 6.99 0.37
CA ILE A 270 -5.84 5.61 0.02
C ILE A 270 -7.16 4.82 0.11
N VAL A 271 -7.56 4.23 -1.01
CA VAL A 271 -8.77 3.43 -1.18
C VAL A 271 -8.35 1.96 -1.29
N VAL A 272 -8.92 1.13 -0.43
CA VAL A 272 -8.66 -0.30 -0.40
C VAL A 272 -9.97 -1.04 -0.56
N SER A 273 -10.00 -2.05 -1.43
CA SER A 273 -11.15 -2.94 -1.58
C SER A 273 -11.50 -3.64 -0.26
N GLY A 274 -12.79 -3.75 0.03
CA GLY A 274 -13.29 -4.53 1.16
C GLY A 274 -12.83 -6.00 1.07
N ASP A 275 -12.47 -6.57 2.23
CA ASP A 275 -12.19 -7.99 2.36
C ASP A 275 -13.41 -8.70 2.96
N ASP A 276 -14.07 -9.54 2.17
CA ASP A 276 -15.24 -10.33 2.58
C ASP A 276 -14.94 -11.35 3.71
N GLN A 277 -13.66 -11.58 4.00
CA GLN A 277 -13.23 -12.40 5.12
C GLN A 277 -13.07 -11.60 6.41
N ALA A 278 -12.94 -10.27 6.33
CA ALA A 278 -12.86 -9.40 7.48
C ALA A 278 -14.16 -9.46 8.29
N MET A 279 -14.05 -9.34 9.62
CA MET A 279 -15.20 -9.27 10.51
C MET A 279 -16.15 -8.13 10.11
N SER A 280 -15.59 -7.00 9.71
CA SER A 280 -16.31 -5.89 9.10
C SER A 280 -15.36 -4.95 8.36
N VAL A 281 -15.93 -4.14 7.48
CA VAL A 281 -15.24 -3.03 6.81
C VAL A 281 -14.58 -2.08 7.82
N VAL A 282 -15.25 -1.81 8.97
CA VAL A 282 -14.73 -0.95 10.03
C VAL A 282 -13.45 -1.51 10.66
N LYS A 283 -13.37 -2.84 10.88
CA LYS A 283 -12.16 -3.47 11.45
C LYS A 283 -10.98 -3.40 10.47
N GLN A 284 -11.25 -3.57 9.18
CA GLN A 284 -10.24 -3.38 8.13
C GLN A 284 -9.76 -1.93 8.07
N GLU A 285 -10.67 -0.96 8.15
CA GLU A 285 -10.36 0.47 8.17
C GLU A 285 -9.50 0.86 9.39
N GLN A 286 -9.82 0.35 10.58
CA GLN A 286 -9.03 0.57 11.79
C GLN A 286 -7.59 0.07 11.64
N ALA A 287 -7.39 -1.08 10.98
CA ALA A 287 -6.04 -1.59 10.69
C ALA A 287 -5.28 -0.69 9.70
N LEU A 288 -5.96 -0.16 8.68
CA LEU A 288 -5.38 0.82 7.75
C LEU A 288 -4.99 2.11 8.46
N GLN A 289 -5.87 2.68 9.29
CA GLN A 289 -5.60 3.91 10.05
C GLN A 289 -4.41 3.74 10.99
N ARG A 290 -4.37 2.65 11.75
CA ARG A 290 -3.23 2.30 12.61
C ARG A 290 -1.92 2.22 11.82
N ALA A 291 -1.94 1.49 10.71
CA ALA A 291 -0.76 1.19 9.91
C ALA A 291 -0.25 2.38 9.09
N LEU A 292 -1.09 3.35 8.74
CA LEU A 292 -0.74 4.40 7.77
C LEU A 292 -0.67 5.80 8.39
N CYS A 293 -1.37 6.03 9.51
CA CYS A 293 -1.48 7.33 10.16
C CYS A 293 -0.97 7.28 11.61
N ALA A 294 -1.64 6.52 12.49
CA ALA A 294 -1.45 6.64 13.94
C ALA A 294 0.00 6.41 14.40
N ARG A 295 0.70 5.43 13.80
CA ARG A 295 2.10 5.15 14.15
C ARG A 295 3.11 6.25 13.79
N LEU A 296 2.68 7.22 12.96
CA LEU A 296 3.49 8.40 12.63
C LEU A 296 3.15 9.58 13.53
N GLU A 297 1.93 9.63 14.08
CA GLU A 297 1.45 10.71 14.97
C GLU A 297 2.29 10.76 16.26
N GLU A 298 2.63 9.61 16.83
CA GLU A 298 3.55 9.51 17.99
C GLU A 298 4.96 10.04 17.68
N ARG A 299 5.37 10.09 16.40
CA ARG A 299 6.68 10.62 15.97
C ARG A 299 6.66 12.11 15.62
N THR A 300 5.53 12.69 15.24
CA THR A 300 5.42 14.14 15.02
C THR A 300 5.64 14.94 16.31
N ALA A 301 5.50 14.32 17.48
CA ALA A 301 5.94 14.89 18.76
C ALA A 301 7.47 15.08 18.86
N LEU A 302 8.27 14.49 17.96
CA LEU A 302 9.74 14.59 17.93
C LEU A 302 10.29 15.52 16.85
N VAL A 303 9.45 16.10 15.99
CA VAL A 303 9.88 17.04 14.93
C VAL A 303 8.98 18.27 14.99
N GLU A 304 9.30 19.19 15.88
CA GLU A 304 8.78 20.56 15.81
C GLU A 304 9.20 21.18 14.47
N GLY A 305 8.23 21.43 13.57
CA GLY A 305 8.46 22.24 12.36
C GLY A 305 7.97 21.69 11.01
N SER A 306 7.26 20.56 10.92
CA SER A 306 6.73 20.12 9.60
C SER A 306 5.45 20.89 9.21
N PRO A 307 5.29 21.32 7.94
CA PRO A 307 4.05 21.94 7.46
C PRO A 307 2.89 20.96 7.65
N LYS A 308 1.73 21.49 8.09
CA LYS A 308 0.50 20.73 8.41
C LYS A 308 0.20 19.69 7.32
N GLY A 309 0.57 18.44 7.58
CA GLY A 309 0.39 17.31 6.68
C GLY A 309 -0.76 16.42 7.15
N PHE A 310 -1.65 16.11 6.19
CA PHE A 310 -2.68 15.07 6.20
C PHE A 310 -3.81 15.16 7.25
N ASN A 311 -5.06 15.10 6.78
CA ASN A 311 -6.23 14.96 7.64
C ASN A 311 -6.54 13.45 7.82
N PRO A 312 -6.48 12.90 9.05
CA PRO A 312 -6.72 11.47 9.32
C PRO A 312 -8.11 10.97 8.88
N HIS A 313 -9.07 11.86 8.59
CA HIS A 313 -10.41 11.51 8.13
C HIS A 313 -10.53 11.16 6.63
N SER A 314 -9.44 11.13 5.85
CA SER A 314 -9.52 10.86 4.40
C SER A 314 -9.33 9.40 3.98
N ILE A 315 -9.05 8.49 4.92
CA ILE A 315 -8.99 7.05 4.64
C ILE A 315 -10.41 6.50 4.68
N LYS A 316 -10.84 5.87 3.58
CA LYS A 316 -12.13 5.19 3.48
C LYS A 316 -11.93 3.84 2.80
N SER A 317 -12.38 2.77 3.42
CA SER A 317 -12.59 1.49 2.75
C SER A 317 -13.89 1.56 1.95
N SER A 318 -13.84 1.22 0.66
CA SER A 318 -15.05 1.10 -0.15
C SER A 318 -15.65 -0.30 0.02
N ALA A 319 -16.95 -0.35 0.29
CA ALA A 319 -17.75 -1.58 0.17
C ALA A 319 -17.77 -2.07 -1.28
#